data_AF-A0A960SIA6-F1
#
_entry.id   AF-A0A960SIA6-F1
#
_cell.length_a   1.000
_cell.length_b   1.000
_cell.length_c   1.000
_cell.angle_alpha   90.00
_cell.angle_beta   90.00
_cell.angle_gamma   90.00
#
_symmetry.space_group_name_H-M   'P 1'
#
loop_
_entity.id
_entity.type
_entity.pdbx_description
1 polymer ?
#
loop_
_entity_poly.entity_id
_entity_poly.type
_entity_poly.pdbx_seq_one_letter_code
_entity_poly.pdbx_strand_id
1 'polypeptide(L)'
;AIVGNRLGLHEDWLNEDVRQFLGPDPRVGRRKLDLNIPGLKTYVGTANYLLAMKAIACRRPLPGYRGDQEDLVYLIRKLDIKSIDEIQERLDRFFPDEVVREENRPVLESLIKEAHHDRR
;
A
#
# COMPACT_ATOMS: atom_id res chain seq x y z
N ALA A 1 11.29 8.82 -21.41
CA ALA A 1 10.84 7.43 -21.64
C ALA A 1 10.64 7.19 -23.15
N ILE A 2 11.21 6.13 -23.75
CA ILE A 2 11.19 5.90 -25.22
C ILE A 2 9.76 5.86 -25.79
N VAL A 3 8.82 5.23 -25.07
CA VAL A 3 7.41 5.14 -25.48
C VAL A 3 6.70 6.49 -25.38
N GLY A 4 6.90 7.24 -24.28
CA GLY A 4 6.31 8.56 -24.10
C GLY A 4 6.73 9.53 -25.21
N ASN A 5 8.02 9.59 -25.51
CA ASN A 5 8.55 10.46 -26.58
C ASN A 5 8.01 10.05 -27.95
N ARG A 6 7.92 8.75 -28.24
CA ARG A 6 7.36 8.23 -29.51
C ARG A 6 5.88 8.59 -29.68
N LEU A 7 5.14 8.65 -28.59
CA LEU A 7 3.70 8.92 -28.58
C LEU A 7 3.36 10.40 -28.34
N GLY A 8 4.37 11.28 -28.21
CA GLY A 8 4.15 12.70 -27.91
C GLY A 8 3.49 12.95 -26.56
N LEU A 9 3.67 12.04 -25.60
CA LEU A 9 3.11 12.20 -24.25
C LEU A 9 3.92 13.23 -23.46
N HIS A 10 3.25 13.95 -22.57
CA HIS A 10 3.86 14.89 -21.62
C HIS A 10 5.00 14.22 -20.83
N GLU A 11 6.05 14.94 -20.43
CA GLU A 11 7.20 14.31 -19.75
C GLU A 11 6.80 13.55 -18.48
N ASP A 12 5.84 14.09 -17.73
CA ASP A 12 5.24 13.50 -16.52
C ASP A 12 4.05 12.57 -16.77
N TRP A 13 3.87 12.06 -18.00
CA TRP A 13 2.73 11.21 -18.35
C TRP A 13 2.63 9.93 -17.50
N LEU A 14 3.76 9.46 -16.95
CA LEU A 14 3.82 8.32 -16.08
C LEU A 14 4.09 8.78 -14.65
N ASN A 15 3.15 8.52 -13.75
CA ASN A 15 3.33 8.82 -12.33
C ASN A 15 4.45 7.94 -11.75
N GLU A 16 5.49 8.58 -11.21
CA GLU A 16 6.64 7.92 -10.57
C GLU A 16 6.56 7.91 -9.04
N ASP A 17 5.52 8.49 -8.44
CA ASP A 17 5.34 8.65 -6.98
C ASP A 17 5.22 7.31 -6.24
N VAL A 18 4.97 6.23 -6.99
CA VAL A 18 4.92 4.86 -6.48
C VAL A 18 6.27 4.18 -6.36
N ARG A 19 7.37 4.80 -6.83
CA ARG A 19 8.72 4.21 -6.83
C ARG A 19 9.17 3.77 -5.43
N GLN A 20 8.83 4.54 -4.40
CA GLN A 20 9.15 4.22 -3.01
C GLN A 20 8.55 2.89 -2.54
N PHE A 21 7.47 2.42 -3.18
CA PHE A 21 6.82 1.14 -2.85
C PHE A 21 7.34 -0.02 -3.72
N LEU A 22 8.30 0.22 -4.61
CA LEU A 22 8.96 -0.82 -5.39
C LEU A 22 10.16 -1.35 -4.60
N GLY A 23 9.95 -2.46 -3.89
CA GLY A 23 11.06 -3.23 -3.33
C GLY A 23 12.01 -3.75 -4.43
N PRO A 24 13.21 -4.23 -4.06
CA PRO A 24 14.24 -4.66 -5.02
C PRO A 24 13.75 -5.78 -5.97
N ASP A 25 12.80 -6.60 -5.53
CA ASP A 25 12.05 -7.51 -6.39
C ASP A 25 10.56 -7.09 -6.45
N PRO A 26 10.05 -6.63 -7.61
CA PRO A 26 8.67 -6.19 -7.76
C PRO A 26 7.64 -7.33 -7.65
N ARG A 27 8.07 -8.59 -7.53
CA ARG A 27 7.20 -9.76 -7.36
C ARG A 27 6.88 -10.06 -5.89
N VAL A 28 7.73 -9.60 -4.96
CA VAL A 28 7.57 -9.93 -3.53
C VAL A 28 6.28 -9.31 -3.00
N GLY A 29 5.51 -10.10 -2.25
CA GLY A 29 4.22 -9.65 -1.71
C GLY A 29 3.11 -9.48 -2.76
N ARG A 30 3.33 -9.89 -4.02
CA ARG A 30 2.36 -9.78 -5.10
C ARG A 30 2.16 -11.13 -5.80
N ARG A 31 0.93 -11.39 -6.23
CA ARG A 31 0.57 -12.56 -7.04
C ARG A 31 0.39 -12.12 -8.49
N LYS A 32 1.01 -12.81 -9.43
CA LYS A 32 0.80 -12.56 -10.85
C LYS A 32 -0.66 -12.87 -11.22
N LEU A 33 -1.27 -12.01 -12.02
CA LEU A 33 -2.54 -12.28 -12.67
C LEU A 33 -2.28 -12.75 -14.09
N ASP A 34 -2.96 -13.82 -14.50
CA ASP A 34 -2.83 -14.37 -15.85
C ASP A 34 -3.81 -13.66 -16.79
N LEU A 35 -3.53 -12.37 -17.04
CA LEU A 35 -4.17 -11.59 -18.08
C LEU A 35 -3.30 -11.63 -19.34
N ASN A 36 -3.86 -12.12 -20.45
CA ASN A 36 -3.15 -12.20 -21.72
C ASN A 36 -3.23 -10.85 -22.46
N ILE A 37 -2.47 -9.87 -22.00
CA ILE A 37 -2.39 -8.53 -22.62
C ILE A 37 -0.95 -8.34 -23.13
N PRO A 38 -0.74 -8.22 -24.46
CA PRO A 38 0.59 -8.04 -25.03
C PRO A 38 1.33 -6.84 -24.41
N GLY A 39 2.56 -7.07 -23.94
CA GLY A 39 3.39 -6.03 -23.34
C GLY A 39 3.04 -5.64 -21.90
N LEU A 40 2.03 -6.26 -21.28
CA LEU A 40 1.61 -5.96 -19.91
C LEU A 40 1.70 -7.20 -19.00
N LYS A 41 2.40 -7.07 -17.88
CA LYS A 41 2.39 -8.06 -16.80
C LYS A 41 1.62 -7.49 -15.63
N THR A 42 0.55 -8.15 -15.22
CA THR A 42 -0.31 -7.69 -14.13
C THR A 42 -0.07 -8.50 -12.86
N TYR A 43 -0.12 -7.81 -11.73
CA TYR A 43 0.06 -8.39 -10.41
C TYR A 43 -0.96 -7.78 -9.45
N VAL A 44 -1.35 -8.56 -8.45
CA VAL A 44 -2.19 -8.10 -7.34
C VAL A 44 -1.40 -8.19 -6.04
N GLY A 45 -1.38 -7.11 -5.25
CA GLY A 45 -0.79 -7.10 -3.92
C GLY A 45 -1.51 -8.06 -2.99
N THR A 46 -0.76 -8.83 -2.21
CA THR A 46 -1.30 -9.59 -1.08
C THR A 46 -1.83 -8.63 -0.01
N ALA A 47 -2.73 -9.10 0.85
CA ALA A 47 -3.27 -8.27 1.93
C ALA A 47 -2.14 -7.73 2.85
N ASN A 48 -1.14 -8.55 3.18
CA ASN A 48 0.01 -8.12 3.99
C ASN A 48 0.82 -7.02 3.30
N TYR A 49 1.05 -7.15 1.99
CA TYR A 49 1.77 -6.14 1.22
C TYR A 49 0.99 -4.82 1.13
N LEU A 50 -0.32 -4.90 0.90
CA LEU A 50 -1.20 -3.73 0.85
C LEU A 50 -1.27 -3.04 2.22
N LEU A 51 -1.32 -3.79 3.33
CA LEU A 51 -1.31 -3.23 4.67
C LEU A 51 -0.04 -2.42 4.90
N ALA A 52 1.12 -3.01 4.59
CA ALA A 52 2.40 -2.35 4.77
C ALA A 52 2.50 -1.04 3.98
N MET A 53 2.15 -1.09 2.69
CA MET A 53 2.16 0.10 1.82
C MET A 53 1.18 1.19 2.33
N LYS A 54 -0.03 0.80 2.75
CA LYS A 54 -1.05 1.74 3.24
C LYS A 54 -0.66 2.33 4.60
N ALA A 55 0.01 1.58 5.46
CA ALA A 55 0.46 2.07 6.76
C ALA A 55 1.62 3.06 6.65
N ILE A 56 2.53 2.86 5.68
CA ILE A 56 3.57 3.85 5.35
C ILE A 56 2.94 5.14 4.82
N ALA A 57 2.02 5.01 3.83
CA ALA A 57 1.40 6.16 3.19
C ALA A 57 0.47 6.93 4.14
N CYS A 58 -0.38 6.21 4.88
CA CYS A 58 -1.35 6.70 5.87
C CYS A 58 -2.03 8.03 5.48
N ARG A 59 -2.40 8.19 4.21
CA ARG A 59 -2.84 9.48 3.69
C ARG A 59 -4.22 9.83 4.24
N ARG A 60 -4.35 11.07 4.71
CA ARG A 60 -5.62 11.62 5.17
C ARG A 60 -6.58 11.82 4.00
N PRO A 61 -7.90 11.77 4.25
CA PRO A 61 -8.89 12.19 3.26
C PRO A 61 -8.65 13.65 2.83
N LEU A 62 -8.84 13.91 1.54
CA LEU A 62 -8.84 15.25 0.92
C LEU A 62 -10.12 15.38 0.06
N PRO A 63 -10.54 16.59 -0.34
CA PRO A 63 -11.68 16.74 -1.24
C PRO A 63 -11.53 15.87 -2.50
N GLY A 64 -12.46 14.94 -2.73
CA GLY A 64 -12.40 13.99 -3.84
C GLY A 64 -11.48 12.77 -3.65
N TYR A 65 -10.83 12.63 -2.50
CA TYR A 65 -9.93 11.52 -2.18
C TYR A 65 -10.20 10.97 -0.77
N ARG A 66 -10.62 9.69 -0.68
CA ARG A 66 -11.05 9.08 0.59
C ARG A 66 -9.91 8.77 1.57
N GLY A 67 -8.65 8.95 1.18
CA GLY A 67 -7.51 8.59 2.02
C GLY A 67 -7.28 7.07 2.09
N ASP A 68 -6.41 6.66 3.02
CA ASP A 68 -6.05 5.25 3.21
C ASP A 68 -6.77 4.61 4.42
N GLN A 69 -7.56 5.37 5.19
CA GLN A 69 -8.12 4.91 6.47
C GLN A 69 -9.09 3.72 6.34
N GLU A 70 -10.03 3.78 5.39
CA GLU A 70 -10.99 2.68 5.20
C GLU A 70 -10.32 1.39 4.73
N ASP A 71 -9.34 1.52 3.83
CA ASP A 71 -8.53 0.38 3.38
C ASP A 71 -7.75 -0.22 4.56
N LEU A 72 -7.17 0.62 5.42
CA LEU A 72 -6.46 0.20 6.62
C LEU A 72 -7.38 -0.54 7.58
N VAL A 73 -8.58 -0.02 7.88
CA VAL A 73 -9.56 -0.71 8.73
C VAL A 73 -9.92 -2.07 8.16
N TYR A 74 -10.20 -2.15 6.85
CA TYR A 74 -10.49 -3.42 6.19
C TYR A 74 -9.33 -4.41 6.30
N LEU A 75 -8.09 -3.96 6.06
CA LEU A 75 -6.91 -4.82 6.10
C LEU A 75 -6.55 -5.27 7.51
N ILE A 76 -6.62 -4.38 8.51
CA ILE A 76 -6.45 -4.69 9.93
C ILE A 76 -7.47 -5.75 10.35
N ARG A 77 -8.74 -5.58 9.98
CA ARG A 77 -9.79 -6.58 10.23
C ARG A 77 -9.49 -7.90 9.55
N LYS A 78 -9.11 -7.88 8.27
CA LYS A 78 -8.89 -9.10 7.48
C LYS A 78 -7.71 -9.91 7.97
N LEU A 79 -6.65 -9.25 8.42
CA LEU A 79 -5.40 -9.84 8.88
C LEU A 79 -5.34 -10.05 10.39
N ASP A 80 -6.38 -9.62 11.09
CA ASP A 80 -6.52 -9.67 12.54
C ASP A 80 -5.42 -8.94 13.33
N ILE A 81 -4.94 -7.82 12.79
CA ILE A 81 -3.83 -7.05 13.37
C ILE A 81 -4.24 -6.40 14.70
N LYS A 82 -3.47 -6.61 15.75
CA LYS A 82 -3.79 -6.18 17.12
C LYS A 82 -2.95 -5.03 17.64
N SER A 83 -1.79 -4.76 17.04
CA SER A 83 -0.84 -3.76 17.53
C SER A 83 -0.09 -3.07 16.40
N ILE A 84 0.54 -1.94 16.72
CA ILE A 84 1.47 -1.26 15.80
C ILE A 84 2.69 -2.14 15.51
N ASP A 85 3.16 -2.93 16.49
CA ASP A 85 4.29 -3.82 16.30
C ASP A 85 3.98 -4.89 15.24
N GLU A 86 2.77 -5.44 15.22
CA GLU A 86 2.34 -6.37 14.17
C GLU A 86 2.25 -5.68 12.79
N ILE A 87 1.93 -4.39 12.74
CA ILE A 87 2.02 -3.61 11.49
C ILE A 87 3.48 -3.51 11.06
N GLN A 88 4.39 -3.14 11.98
CA GLN A 88 5.82 -3.03 11.71
C GLN A 88 6.40 -4.36 11.20
N GLU A 89 6.03 -5.51 11.79
CA GLU A 89 6.44 -6.82 11.29
C GLU A 89 6.05 -7.09 9.83
N ARG A 90 4.94 -6.49 9.35
CA ARG A 90 4.54 -6.60 7.94
C ARG A 90 5.30 -5.62 7.07
N LEU A 91 5.64 -4.43 7.58
CA LEU A 91 6.53 -3.49 6.90
C LEU A 91 7.89 -4.14 6.68
N ASP A 92 8.52 -4.68 7.74
CA ASP A 92 9.87 -5.27 7.69
C ASP A 92 10.03 -6.35 6.62
N ARG A 93 8.95 -7.08 6.31
CA ARG A 93 8.94 -8.12 5.28
C ARG A 93 9.02 -7.58 3.84
N PHE A 94 8.60 -6.34 3.61
CA PHE A 94 8.46 -5.77 2.26
C PHE A 94 9.24 -4.48 2.05
N PHE A 95 9.46 -3.72 3.12
CA PHE A 95 10.07 -2.40 3.18
C PHE A 95 10.97 -2.35 4.44
N PRO A 96 12.10 -3.09 4.47
CA PRO A 96 12.91 -3.26 5.68
C PRO A 96 13.56 -1.97 6.20
N ASP A 97 13.68 -0.95 5.34
CA ASP A 97 14.24 0.36 5.68
C ASP A 97 13.15 1.36 6.12
N GLU A 98 11.87 0.95 6.11
CA GLU A 98 10.73 1.80 6.48
C GLU A 98 10.24 1.49 7.89
N VAL A 99 9.82 2.55 8.58
CA VAL A 99 9.21 2.45 9.92
C VAL A 99 7.85 3.12 9.92
N VAL A 100 6.96 2.63 10.79
CA VAL A 100 5.72 3.35 11.09
C VAL A 100 6.09 4.70 11.69
N ARG A 101 5.83 5.77 10.93
CA ARG A 101 6.13 7.14 11.34
C ARG A 101 5.38 7.51 12.62
N GLU A 102 6.05 8.21 13.52
CA GLU A 102 5.46 8.65 14.79
C GLU A 102 4.18 9.47 14.59
N GLU A 103 4.11 10.29 13.53
CA GLU A 103 2.90 11.05 13.20
C GLU A 103 1.69 10.17 12.81
N ASN A 104 1.94 8.95 12.34
CA ASN A 104 0.92 8.01 11.87
C ASN A 104 0.45 7.06 12.97
N ARG A 105 1.26 6.83 14.02
CA ARG A 105 0.93 5.90 15.12
C ARG A 105 -0.43 6.18 15.77
N PRO A 106 -0.79 7.42 16.17
CA PRO A 106 -2.08 7.67 16.81
C PRO A 106 -3.27 7.34 15.91
N VAL A 107 -3.13 7.58 14.60
CA VAL A 107 -4.16 7.24 13.61
C VAL A 107 -4.29 5.73 13.54
N LEU A 108 -3.18 5.01 13.33
CA LEU A 108 -3.19 3.54 13.21
C LEU A 108 -3.72 2.86 14.48
N GLU A 109 -3.37 3.34 15.67
CA GLU A 109 -3.92 2.84 16.94
C GLU A 109 -5.44 3.02 17.03
N SER A 110 -5.95 4.16 16.56
CA SER A 110 -7.40 4.40 16.49
C SER A 110 -8.08 3.44 15.52
N LEU A 111 -7.49 3.23 14.33
CA LEU A 111 -8.04 2.31 13.34
C LEU A 111 -8.00 0.84 13.81
N ILE A 112 -6.99 0.45 14.59
CA ILE A 112 -6.94 -0.88 15.23
C ILE A 112 -8.11 -1.04 16.20
N LYS A 113 -8.39 -0.04 17.04
CA LYS A 113 -9.52 -0.07 17.98
C LYS A 113 -10.86 -0.16 17.23
N GLU A 114 -11.05 0.68 16.21
CA GLU A 114 -12.23 0.67 15.35
C GLU A 114 -12.41 -0.70 14.65
N ALA A 115 -11.32 -1.27 14.14
CA ALA A 115 -11.33 -2.55 13.46
C ALA A 115 -11.91 -3.67 14.34
N HIS A 116 -11.60 -3.67 15.64
CA HIS A 116 -12.04 -4.70 16.58
C HIS A 116 -13.32 -4.35 17.36
N HIS A 117 -13.75 -3.08 17.36
CA HIS A 117 -15.04 -2.69 17.97
C HIS A 117 -16.22 -3.26 17.18
N ASP A 118 -16.18 -3.21 15.84
CA ASP A 118 -17.28 -3.69 14.97
C ASP A 118 -17.43 -5.22 14.93
N ARG A 119 -16.59 -5.97 15.66
CA ARG A 119 -16.70 -7.43 15.78
C ARG A 119 -17.52 -7.91 16.98
N ARG A 120 -17.94 -7.00 17.87
CA ARG A 120 -18.75 -7.31 19.06
C ARG A 120 -20.23 -7.18 18.78
#